data_AF-A0A084SND3-F1
#
_entry.id   AF-A0A084SND3-F1
#
_cell.length_a   1.000
_cell.length_b   1.000
_cell.length_c   1.000
_cell.angle_alpha   90.00
_cell.angle_beta   90.00
_cell.angle_gamma   90.00
#
_symmetry.space_group_name_H-M   'P 1'
#
loop_
_entity.id
_entity.type
_entity.pdbx_description
1 polymer ?
#
loop_
_entity_poly.entity_id
_entity_poly.type
_entity_poly.pdbx_seq_one_letter_code
_entity_poly.pdbx_strand_id
1 'polypeptide(L)'
;MPTRRKKKAPEETNAPEESKPPEESEENVPEEPEETGPKVVSLNRELSVIGLSVRCAQIAATMEAHGFMDEDMKADSPHGVSSVLALVGARLDLLQAVIRREVNPAVLWGSHNAVGEHEARVDEDVLLTEWNRA
;
A
#
# COMPACT_ATOMS: atom_id res chain seq x y z
N MET A 1 48.31 -80.75 3.54
CA MET A 1 47.28 -81.72 3.06
C MET A 1 46.13 -81.74 4.06
N PRO A 2 44.85 -81.92 3.68
CA PRO A 2 44.18 -81.61 2.41
C PRO A 2 42.83 -80.87 2.58
N THR A 3 42.36 -80.26 1.48
CA THR A 3 40.96 -80.20 0.97
C THR A 3 39.82 -79.53 1.78
N ARG A 4 39.19 -78.45 1.30
CA ARG A 4 38.25 -78.29 0.14
C ARG A 4 36.78 -78.59 0.50
N ARG A 5 35.95 -77.54 0.48
CA ARG A 5 34.55 -77.49 -0.02
C ARG A 5 34.21 -75.99 -0.20
N LYS A 6 34.31 -75.38 -1.39
CA LYS A 6 33.50 -75.43 -2.63
C LYS A 6 32.01 -75.04 -2.48
N LYS A 7 31.66 -73.98 -3.23
CA LYS A 7 30.34 -73.53 -3.78
C LYS A 7 29.51 -72.68 -2.79
N LYS A 8 28.81 -71.59 -3.17
CA LYS A 8 28.27 -71.17 -4.47
C LYS A 8 27.91 -69.66 -4.43
N ALA A 9 28.01 -69.05 -5.62
CA ALA A 9 27.56 -67.78 -6.23
C ALA A 9 26.63 -66.75 -5.51
N PRO A 10 26.61 -65.49 -6.02
CA PRO A 10 26.04 -64.28 -5.40
C PRO A 10 24.66 -63.87 -5.97
N GLU A 11 23.90 -63.06 -5.24
CA GLU A 11 22.73 -62.29 -5.73
C GLU A 11 22.42 -61.21 -4.68
N GLU A 12 22.71 -59.96 -5.01
CA GLU A 12 21.75 -58.90 -5.40
C GLU A 12 21.03 -58.25 -4.21
N THR A 13 21.47 -57.05 -3.83
CA THR A 13 20.88 -55.73 -4.21
C THR A 13 19.66 -55.38 -3.36
N ASN A 14 19.85 -54.42 -2.44
CA ASN A 14 18.88 -53.36 -2.16
C ASN A 14 19.50 -52.37 -1.18
N ALA A 15 20.05 -51.28 -1.72
CA ALA A 15 20.25 -50.03 -0.98
C ALA A 15 19.22 -49.03 -1.52
N PRO A 16 18.45 -48.36 -0.66
CA PRO A 16 17.33 -47.51 -1.07
C PRO A 16 17.81 -46.22 -1.74
N GLU A 17 17.14 -45.85 -2.84
CA GLU A 17 17.24 -44.56 -3.52
C GLU A 17 16.91 -43.42 -2.56
N GLU A 18 17.88 -42.55 -2.31
CA GLU A 18 17.67 -41.26 -1.65
C GLU A 18 17.07 -40.29 -2.67
N SER A 19 15.78 -40.05 -2.52
CA SER A 19 14.99 -39.09 -3.28
C SER A 19 15.49 -37.66 -3.06
N LYS A 20 16.08 -37.08 -4.11
CA LYS A 20 16.40 -35.65 -4.20
C LYS A 20 15.08 -34.86 -4.12
N PRO A 21 14.93 -33.88 -3.21
CA PRO A 21 13.71 -33.07 -3.15
C PRO A 21 13.57 -32.21 -4.42
N PRO A 22 12.34 -31.98 -4.90
CA PRO A 22 12.09 -31.22 -6.12
C PRO A 22 12.52 -29.76 -5.93
N GLU A 23 13.23 -29.24 -6.92
CA GLU A 23 13.56 -27.83 -7.06
C GLU A 23 12.25 -27.02 -7.09
N GLU A 24 12.04 -26.22 -6.05
CA GLU A 24 10.98 -25.22 -6.00
C GLU A 24 11.16 -24.30 -7.20
N SER A 25 10.14 -24.28 -8.05
CA SER A 25 10.05 -23.33 -9.15
C SER A 25 9.90 -21.96 -8.51
N GLU A 26 10.87 -21.07 -8.74
CA GLU A 26 10.69 -19.64 -8.51
C GLU A 26 9.46 -19.21 -9.32
N GLU A 27 8.35 -19.11 -8.62
CA GLU A 27 7.13 -18.48 -9.10
C GLU A 27 7.54 -17.06 -9.47
N ASN A 28 7.65 -16.82 -10.77
CA ASN A 28 7.93 -15.53 -11.37
C ASN A 28 6.73 -14.62 -11.04
N VAL A 29 6.75 -14.02 -9.85
CA VAL A 29 5.83 -12.97 -9.45
C VAL A 29 5.99 -11.89 -10.52
N PRO A 30 4.94 -11.57 -11.30
CA PRO A 30 5.03 -10.47 -12.24
C PRO A 30 5.41 -9.23 -11.44
N GLU A 31 6.61 -8.71 -11.72
CA GLU A 31 7.04 -7.41 -11.23
C GLU A 31 5.94 -6.43 -11.64
N GLU A 32 5.21 -5.88 -10.65
CA GLU A 32 4.21 -4.84 -10.93
C GLU A 32 4.91 -3.78 -11.78
N PRO A 33 4.33 -3.35 -12.91
CA PRO A 33 5.03 -2.47 -13.83
C PRO A 33 5.46 -1.25 -13.03
N GLU A 34 6.78 -1.06 -12.88
CA GLU A 34 7.32 0.15 -12.28
C GLU A 34 6.70 1.31 -13.05
N GLU A 35 5.88 2.08 -12.34
CA GLU A 35 5.10 3.18 -12.87
C GLU A 35 6.06 4.31 -13.27
N THR A 36 6.70 4.11 -14.41
CA THR A 36 7.81 4.92 -14.95
C THR A 36 7.22 6.08 -15.74
N GLY A 37 6.48 6.93 -15.05
CA GLY A 37 5.89 8.15 -15.60
C GLY A 37 6.03 9.32 -14.63
N PRO A 38 5.98 10.57 -15.12
CA PRO A 38 5.90 11.72 -14.24
C PRO A 38 4.64 11.61 -13.37
N LYS A 39 4.81 11.81 -12.06
CA LYS A 39 3.71 11.73 -11.10
C LYS A 39 2.93 13.04 -11.11
N VAL A 40 1.61 12.92 -11.19
CA VAL A 40 0.68 14.06 -11.10
C VAL A 40 -0.22 13.87 -9.89
N VAL A 41 -0.75 14.97 -9.35
CA VAL A 41 -1.75 14.91 -8.27
C VAL A 41 -3.13 14.81 -8.89
N SER A 42 -3.85 13.74 -8.57
CA SER A 42 -5.29 13.61 -8.80
C SER A 42 -6.06 14.47 -7.80
N LEU A 43 -6.72 15.53 -8.27
CA LEU A 43 -7.52 16.39 -7.40
C LEU A 43 -8.73 15.64 -6.85
N ASN A 44 -9.38 14.79 -7.65
CA ASN A 44 -10.51 14.00 -7.20
C ASN A 44 -10.12 13.03 -6.08
N ARG A 45 -8.97 12.34 -6.17
CA ARG A 45 -8.49 11.47 -5.09
C ARG A 45 -8.12 12.25 -3.83
N GLU A 46 -7.50 13.43 -3.95
CA GLU A 46 -7.23 14.30 -2.79
C GLU A 46 -8.52 14.71 -2.08
N LEU A 47 -9.50 15.21 -2.84
CA LEU A 47 -10.78 15.65 -2.28
C LEU A 47 -11.59 14.49 -1.70
N SER A 48 -11.50 13.30 -2.30
CA SER A 48 -12.15 12.08 -1.79
C SER A 48 -11.61 11.69 -0.41
N VAL A 49 -10.28 11.74 -0.21
CA VAL A 49 -9.66 11.44 1.08
C VAL A 49 -9.99 12.51 2.13
N ILE A 50 -10.04 13.78 1.74
CA ILE A 50 -10.49 14.85 2.63
C ILE A 50 -11.95 14.61 3.07
N GLY A 51 -12.84 14.31 2.12
CA GLY A 51 -14.25 14.02 2.39
C GLY A 51 -14.44 12.81 3.31
N LEU A 52 -13.70 11.73 3.06
CA LEU A 52 -13.70 10.54 3.92
C LEU A 52 -13.22 10.86 5.34
N SER A 53 -12.14 11.64 5.46
CA SER A 53 -11.58 12.02 6.76
C SER A 53 -12.58 12.82 7.59
N VAL A 54 -13.26 13.80 6.98
CA VAL A 54 -14.34 14.57 7.62
C VAL A 54 -15.49 13.64 8.05
N ARG A 55 -15.87 12.69 7.19
CA ARG A 55 -16.93 11.73 7.50
C ARG A 55 -16.57 10.84 8.70
N CYS A 56 -15.33 10.37 8.78
CA CYS A 56 -14.84 9.59 9.92
C CYS A 56 -14.90 10.40 11.22
N ALA A 57 -14.48 11.67 11.20
CA ALA A 57 -14.57 12.56 12.36
C ALA A 57 -16.02 12.77 12.82
N GLN A 58 -16.96 12.94 11.87
CA GLN A 58 -18.39 13.03 12.18
C GLN A 58 -18.94 11.74 12.82
N ILE A 59 -18.54 10.58 12.31
CA ILE A 59 -18.96 9.28 12.86
C ILE A 59 -18.43 9.14 14.29
N ALA A 60 -17.16 9.45 14.54
CA ALA A 60 -16.57 9.42 15.89
C ALA A 60 -17.34 10.34 16.86
N ALA A 61 -17.57 11.59 16.47
CA ALA A 61 -18.36 12.52 17.28
C ALA A 61 -19.80 12.03 17.54
N THR A 62 -20.42 11.37 16.55
CA THR A 62 -21.77 10.80 16.69
C THR A 62 -21.77 9.61 17.65
N MET A 63 -20.75 8.74 17.59
CA MET A 63 -20.60 7.60 18.49
C MET A 63 -20.42 8.04 19.94
N GLU A 64 -19.65 9.10 20.18
CA GLU A 64 -19.51 9.72 21.50
C GLU A 64 -20.87 10.26 22.01
N ALA A 65 -21.57 11.04 21.18
CA ALA A 65 -22.86 11.65 21.54
C ALA A 65 -23.96 10.61 21.88
N HIS A 66 -23.92 9.43 21.26
CA HIS A 66 -24.88 8.35 21.51
C HIS A 66 -24.42 7.36 22.58
N GLY A 67 -23.27 7.58 23.21
CA GLY A 67 -22.75 6.72 24.27
C GLY A 67 -22.31 5.33 23.79
N PHE A 68 -21.91 5.20 22.52
CA PHE A 68 -21.41 3.93 21.96
C PHE A 68 -19.92 3.68 22.25
N MET A 69 -19.24 4.64 22.86
CA MET A 69 -17.82 4.53 23.25
C MET A 69 -17.68 4.06 24.71
N ASP A 70 -16.64 3.29 24.99
CA ASP A 70 -16.20 3.02 26.36
C ASP A 70 -15.51 4.25 26.99
N GLU A 71 -15.18 4.19 28.28
CA GLU A 71 -14.61 5.34 29.00
C GLU A 71 -13.22 5.75 28.48
N ASP A 72 -12.41 4.80 28.02
CA ASP A 72 -11.09 5.07 27.46
C ASP A 72 -11.23 5.79 26.10
N MET A 73 -12.13 5.32 25.23
CA MET A 73 -12.43 5.95 23.95
C MET A 73 -13.05 7.34 24.11
N LYS A 74 -13.89 7.57 25.12
CA LYS A 74 -14.47 8.90 25.39
C LYS A 74 -13.42 9.92 25.75
N ALA A 75 -12.38 9.53 26.49
CA ALA A 75 -11.30 10.44 26.86
C ALA A 75 -10.51 10.90 25.62
N ASP A 76 -10.27 10.00 24.67
CA ASP A 76 -9.43 10.26 23.49
C ASP A 76 -10.20 10.77 22.26
N SER A 77 -11.51 10.52 22.18
CA SER A 77 -12.35 10.87 21.02
C SER A 77 -12.26 12.35 20.63
N PRO A 78 -12.36 13.33 21.55
CA PRO A 78 -12.24 14.75 21.21
C PRO A 78 -10.88 15.09 20.59
N HIS A 79 -9.80 14.46 21.08
CA HIS A 79 -8.46 14.65 20.55
C HIS A 79 -8.32 14.04 19.14
N GLY A 80 -8.89 12.85 18.92
CA GLY A 80 -8.94 12.21 17.61
C GLY A 80 -9.69 13.06 16.58
N VAL A 81 -10.90 13.50 16.92
CA VAL A 81 -11.73 14.37 16.06
C VAL A 81 -10.99 15.68 15.75
N SER A 82 -10.44 16.34 16.77
CA SER A 82 -9.69 17.59 16.59
C SER A 82 -8.46 17.40 15.69
N SER A 83 -7.74 16.29 15.84
CA SER A 83 -6.54 15.99 15.04
C SER A 83 -6.88 15.78 13.57
N VAL A 84 -7.96 15.05 13.29
CA VAL A 84 -8.46 14.85 11.92
C VAL A 84 -8.86 16.17 11.28
N LEU A 85 -9.62 17.01 12.01
CA LEU A 85 -10.05 18.31 11.50
C LEU A 85 -8.86 19.26 11.26
N ALA A 86 -7.85 19.24 12.12
CA ALA A 86 -6.63 20.01 11.93
C ALA A 86 -5.86 19.56 10.67
N LEU A 87 -5.74 18.25 10.46
CA LEU A 87 -5.10 17.70 9.25
C LEU A 87 -5.87 18.07 7.98
N VAL A 88 -7.21 17.97 8.01
CA VAL A 88 -8.07 18.37 6.90
C VAL A 88 -7.89 19.85 6.59
N GLY A 89 -7.90 20.71 7.61
CA GLY A 89 -7.66 22.15 7.46
C GLY A 89 -6.32 22.43 6.79
N ALA A 90 -5.25 21.84 7.30
CA ALA A 90 -3.91 22.00 6.73
C ALA A 90 -3.81 21.54 5.26
N ARG A 91 -4.47 20.43 4.89
CA ARG A 91 -4.50 19.97 3.49
C ARG A 91 -5.30 20.89 2.58
N LEU A 92 -6.44 21.42 3.04
CA LEU A 92 -7.22 22.40 2.30
C LEU A 92 -6.46 23.72 2.10
N ASP A 93 -5.74 24.19 3.11
CA ASP A 93 -4.90 25.39 3.01
C ASP A 93 -3.77 25.19 2.00
N LEU A 94 -3.12 24.03 2.02
CA LEU A 94 -2.09 23.68 1.05
C LEU A 94 -2.64 23.61 -0.38
N LEU A 95 -3.83 23.03 -0.56
CA LEU A 95 -4.51 23.00 -1.85
C LEU A 95 -4.86 24.42 -2.34
N GLN A 96 -5.34 25.30 -1.46
CA GLN A 96 -5.60 26.70 -1.81
C GLN A 96 -4.32 27.42 -2.23
N ALA A 97 -3.22 27.21 -1.52
CA ALA A 97 -1.92 27.79 -1.87
C ALA A 97 -1.44 27.32 -3.25
N VAL A 98 -1.65 26.04 -3.57
CA VAL A 98 -1.38 25.49 -4.92
C VAL A 98 -2.24 26.16 -5.99
N ILE A 99 -3.56 26.30 -5.75
CA ILE A 99 -4.49 26.97 -6.67
C ILE A 99 -4.10 28.44 -6.91
N ARG A 100 -3.66 29.14 -5.86
CA ARG A 100 -3.18 30.54 -5.92
C ARG A 100 -1.79 30.69 -6.53
N ARG A 101 -1.16 29.58 -6.93
CA ARG A 101 0.20 29.52 -7.47
C ARG A 101 1.30 29.92 -6.47
N GLU A 102 1.04 29.79 -5.18
CA GLU A 102 1.98 30.14 -4.11
C GLU A 102 2.95 28.97 -3.81
N VAL A 103 2.51 27.72 -4.02
CA VAL A 103 3.27 26.51 -3.70
C VAL A 103 3.16 25.47 -4.82
N ASN A 104 4.27 24.82 -5.19
CA ASN A 104 4.31 23.82 -6.26
C ASN A 104 3.43 22.59 -5.93
N PRO A 105 2.57 22.10 -6.83
CA PRO A 105 1.73 20.92 -6.65
C PRO A 105 2.45 19.66 -6.15
N ALA A 106 3.73 19.49 -6.42
CA ALA A 106 4.52 18.35 -5.95
C ALA A 106 4.49 18.18 -4.41
N VAL A 107 4.23 19.26 -3.65
CA VAL A 107 4.08 19.16 -2.18
C VAL A 107 2.81 18.43 -1.74
N LEU A 108 1.81 18.32 -2.62
CA LEU A 108 0.57 17.62 -2.32
C LEU A 108 0.71 16.10 -2.49
N TRP A 109 1.80 15.60 -3.10
CA TRP A 109 1.99 14.18 -3.33
C TRP A 109 1.86 13.38 -2.04
N GLY A 110 0.98 12.40 -2.09
CA GLY A 110 0.76 11.37 -1.09
C GLY A 110 0.45 10.06 -1.80
N SER A 111 0.54 8.96 -1.05
CA SER A 111 0.24 7.62 -1.57
C SER A 111 -1.19 7.48 -2.11
N HIS A 112 -2.11 8.32 -1.66
CA HIS A 112 -3.51 8.27 -2.06
C HIS A 112 -3.84 9.08 -3.32
N ASN A 113 -3.01 10.06 -3.71
CA ASN A 113 -3.34 11.01 -4.78
C ASN A 113 -2.28 11.12 -5.90
N ALA A 114 -1.07 10.60 -5.68
CA ALA A 114 -0.03 10.60 -6.70
C ALA A 114 -0.30 9.46 -7.67
N VAL A 115 -0.57 9.80 -8.93
CA VAL A 115 -0.86 8.86 -10.01
C VAL A 115 0.10 9.08 -11.16
N GLY A 116 0.38 8.03 -11.94
CA GLY A 116 1.08 8.18 -13.21
C GLY A 116 0.24 8.99 -14.19
N GLU A 117 0.89 9.85 -14.97
CA GLU A 117 0.23 10.69 -15.97
C GLU A 117 -0.63 9.89 -16.98
N HIS A 118 -0.30 8.62 -17.21
CA HIS A 118 -1.02 7.73 -18.12
C HIS A 118 -2.35 7.22 -17.54
N GLU A 119 -2.43 6.93 -16.23
CA GLU A 119 -3.70 6.61 -15.54
C GLU A 119 -4.66 7.80 -15.57
N ALA A 120 -4.06 8.98 -15.52
CA ALA A 120 -4.75 10.25 -15.35
C ALA A 120 -5.55 10.69 -16.59
N ARG A 121 -5.34 10.06 -17.76
CA ARG A 121 -6.07 10.36 -19.01
C ARG A 121 -7.41 9.64 -19.14
N VAL A 122 -7.69 8.69 -18.25
CA VAL A 122 -8.88 7.81 -18.33
C VAL A 122 -10.06 8.38 -17.55
N ASP A 123 -9.79 9.07 -16.44
CA ASP A 123 -10.78 9.82 -15.67
C ASP A 123 -10.75 11.29 -16.12
N GLU A 124 -11.90 11.94 -16.26
CA GLU A 124 -12.03 13.40 -16.48
C GLU A 124 -11.59 14.21 -15.23
N ASP A 125 -10.51 13.78 -14.59
CA ASP A 125 -9.97 14.33 -13.37
C ASP A 125 -9.12 15.57 -13.65
N VAL A 126 -9.10 16.47 -12.66
CA VAL A 126 -8.24 17.64 -12.68
C VAL A 126 -6.89 17.24 -12.12
N LEU A 127 -5.88 17.30 -12.97
CA LEU A 127 -4.51 16.90 -12.62
C LEU A 127 -3.67 18.12 -12.33
N LEU A 128 -3.05 18.14 -11.15
CA LEU A 128 -2.08 19.17 -10.80
C LEU A 128 -0.68 18.64 -11.11
N THR A 129 -0.09 19.19 -12.16
CA THR A 129 1.28 18.89 -12.59
C THR A 129 2.28 19.77 -11.85
N GLU A 130 3.45 19.23 -11.54
CA GLU A 130 4.53 20.03 -10.97
C GLU A 130 4.89 21.22 -11.88
N TRP A 131 5.30 22.33 -11.27
CA TRP A 131 5.76 23.48 -12.03
C TRP A 131 7.27 23.39 -12.26
N ASN A 132 7.69 23.40 -13.52
CA ASN A 132 9.08 23.71 -13.84
C ASN A 132 9.34 25.18 -13.51
N ARG A 133 10.24 25.45 -12.56
CA ARG A 133 10.77 26.80 -12.37
C ARG A 133 11.57 27.16 -13.63
N ALA A 134 11.05 28.10 -14.41
CA ALA A 134 11.75 28.71 -15.53
C ALA A 134 12.97 29.51 -15.04
#